data_AF-A0A6G7B9B8-F1
#
_entry.id   AF-A0A6G7B9B8-F1
#
_cell.length_a   1.000
_cell.length_b   1.000
_cell.length_c   1.000
_cell.angle_alpha   90.00
_cell.angle_beta   90.00
_cell.angle_gamma   90.00
#
_symmetry.space_group_name_H-M   'P 1'
#
loop_
_entity.id
_entity.type
_entity.pdbx_description
1 polymer ?
#
loop_
_entity_poly.entity_id
_entity_poly.type
_entity_poly.pdbx_seq_one_letter_code
_entity_poly.pdbx_strand_id
1 'polypeptide(L)' 'MKDLGIGALIRIITYLVTIAYSFKVVKCLALEKFIRKGKTNEVKILLIFIAISLGYLVGQFLINLMYYSMLLKWLFI' A
#
# COMPACT_ATOMS: atom_id res chain seq x y z
N MET A 1 4.71 20.32 17.74
CA MET A 1 3.72 20.42 16.64
C MET A 1 4.33 20.18 15.26
N LYS A 2 5.56 20.65 14.95
CA LYS A 2 6.22 20.39 13.66
C LYS A 2 6.46 18.89 13.38
N ASP A 3 6.86 18.10 14.37
CA ASP A 3 7.08 16.65 14.21
C ASP A 3 5.82 15.87 13.85
N LEU A 4 4.66 16.29 14.37
CA LEU A 4 3.37 15.67 14.03
C LEU A 4 2.99 15.95 12.58
N GLY A 5 3.26 17.17 12.08
CA GLY A 5 3.03 17.54 10.69
C GLY A 5 3.94 16.79 9.72
N ILE A 6 5.23 16.68 10.06
CA ILE A 6 6.22 15.93 9.26
C ILE A 6 5.88 14.44 9.24
N GLY A 7 5.50 13.87 10.39
CA GLY A 7 5.05 12.48 10.47
C GLY A 7 3.81 12.20 9.62
N ALA A 8 2.81 13.09 9.64
CA ALA A 8 1.63 12.98 8.78
C ALA A 8 1.97 13.06 7.28
N LEU A 9 2.88 13.98 6.91
CA LEU A 9 3.33 14.14 5.52
C LEU A 9 4.03 12.88 5.01
N ILE A 10 4.95 12.31 5.80
CA ILE A 10 5.64 11.05 5.46
C ILE A 10 4.61 9.95 5.26
N ARG A 11 3.62 9.82 6.15
CA ARG A 11 2.56 8.80 6.01
C ARG A 11 1.80 8.94 4.70
N ILE A 12 1.35 10.15 4.37
CA ILE A 12 0.59 10.41 3.14
C ILE A 12 1.43 10.08 1.90
N ILE A 13 2.69 10.54 1.87
CA ILE A 13 3.59 10.31 0.73
C ILE A 13 3.87 8.82 0.56
N THR A 14 4.17 8.09 1.64
CA THR A 14 4.38 6.64 1.58
C THR A 14 3.15 5.94 1.01
N TYR A 15 1.94 6.21 1.53
CA TYR A 15 0.74 5.57 0.99
C TYR A 15 0.49 5.90 -0.48
N LEU A 16 0.65 7.15 -0.89
CA LEU A 16 0.49 7.55 -2.29
C LEU A 16 1.46 6.82 -3.22
N VAL A 17 2.74 6.76 -2.86
CA VAL A 17 3.76 6.07 -3.64
C VAL A 17 3.47 4.56 -3.70
N THR A 18 3.17 3.94 -2.56
CA THR A 18 2.94 2.49 -2.51
C THR A 18 1.67 2.08 -3.26
N ILE A 19 0.59 2.87 -3.16
CA ILE A 19 -0.64 2.64 -3.94
C ILE A 19 -0.37 2.79 -5.44
N ALA A 20 0.37 3.84 -5.86
CA ALA A 20 0.72 4.04 -7.26
C ALA A 20 1.54 2.86 -7.83
N TYR A 21 2.49 2.32 -7.06
CA TYR A 21 3.23 1.12 -7.44
C TYR A 21 2.34 -0.13 -7.49
N SER A 22 1.45 -0.30 -6.51
CA SER A 22 0.51 -1.43 -6.46
C SER A 22 -0.40 -1.48 -7.70
N PHE A 23 -0.87 -0.33 -8.19
CA PHE A 23 -1.61 -0.27 -9.45
C PHE A 23 -0.83 -0.80 -10.65
N LYS A 24 0.48 -0.59 -10.72
CA LYS A 24 1.33 -1.14 -11.78
C LYS A 24 1.50 -2.65 -11.63
N VAL A 25 1.79 -3.12 -10.41
CA VAL A 25 2.01 -4.54 -10.12
C VAL A 25 0.74 -5.36 -10.37
N VAL A 26 -0.41 -4.89 -9.89
CA VAL A 26 -1.69 -5.60 -10.03
C VAL A 26 -2.15 -5.68 -11.48
N LYS A 27 -1.82 -4.68 -12.32
CA LYS A 27 -2.03 -4.77 -13.78
C LYS A 27 -1.16 -5.86 -14.43
N CYS A 28 0.06 -6.07 -13.96
CA CYS A 28 0.94 -7.16 -14.46
C CYS A 28 0.42 -8.56 -14.13
N LEU A 29 -0.37 -8.73 -13.07
CA LEU A 29 -0.93 -10.06 -12.73
C LEU A 29 -1.93 -10.59 -13.76
N ALA A 30 -2.35 -9.78 -14.74
CA ALA A 30 -3.27 -10.18 -15.81
C ALA A 30 -4.44 -11.03 -15.30
N LEU A 31 -5.05 -10.64 -14.16
CA LEU A 31 -6.17 -11.38 -13.54
C LEU A 31 -7.37 -11.55 -14.48
N GLU A 32 -7.44 -10.72 -15.53
CA GLU A 32 -8.37 -10.87 -16.65
C GLU A 32 -8.25 -12.22 -17.38
N LYS A 33 -7.08 -12.87 -17.37
CA LYS A 33 -6.90 -14.23 -17.90
C LYS A 33 -7.36 -15.32 -16.93
N PHE A 34 -7.38 -15.04 -15.63
CA PHE A 34 -7.75 -16.02 -14.60
C PHE A 34 -9.27 -16.08 -14.39
N ILE A 35 -10.00 -15.02 -14.73
CA ILE A 35 -11.45 -14.92 -14.53
C ILE A 35 -12.23 -15.16 -15.83
N ARG A 36 -13.24 -16.01 -15.74
CA ARG A 36 -14.11 -16.52 -16.82
C ARG A 36 -14.64 -15.39 -17.73
N LYS A 37 -14.51 -15.58 -19.05
CA LYS A 37 -14.98 -14.63 -20.09
C LYS A 37 -16.45 -14.26 -19.87
N GLY A 38 -16.76 -12.99 -19.62
CA GLY A 38 -18.12 -12.46 -19.49
C GLY A 38 -18.34 -11.46 -18.35
N LYS A 39 -17.44 -11.42 -17.35
CA LYS A 39 -17.54 -10.58 -16.13
C LYS A 39 -16.52 -9.42 -16.11
N THR A 40 -16.18 -8.86 -17.27
CA THR A 40 -15.03 -7.96 -17.43
C THR A 40 -15.10 -6.68 -16.57
N ASN A 41 -16.30 -6.18 -16.26
CA ASN A 41 -16.48 -4.98 -15.44
C ASN A 41 -16.26 -5.25 -13.94
N GLU A 42 -16.78 -6.37 -13.44
CA GLU A 42 -16.61 -6.77 -12.03
C GLU A 42 -15.13 -7.06 -11.72
N VAL A 43 -14.40 -7.66 -12.67
CA VAL A 43 -12.96 -7.92 -12.55
C VAL A 43 -12.15 -6.64 -12.44
N LYS A 44 -12.50 -5.60 -13.21
CA LYS A 44 -11.80 -4.30 -13.14
C LYS A 44 -11.99 -3.62 -11.78
N ILE A 45 -13.19 -3.67 -11.22
CA ILE A 45 -13.47 -3.13 -9.89
C ILE A 45 -12.69 -3.91 -8.82
N LEU A 46 -12.69 -5.24 -8.91
CA LEU A 46 -11.93 -6.11 -8.01
C LEU A 46 -10.42 -5.85 -8.09
N LEU A 47 -9.89 -5.64 -9.30
CA LEU A 47 -8.49 -5.24 -9.52
C LEU A 47 -8.13 -3.92 -8.83
N ILE A 48 -9.02 -2.92 -8.88
CA ILE A 48 -8.82 -1.64 -8.19
C ILE A 48 -8.82 -1.85 -6.67
N PHE A 49 -9.76 -2.64 -6.14
CA PHE A 49 -9.79 -2.94 -4.71
C PHE A 49 -8.53 -3.68 -4.24
N ILE A 50 -8.06 -4.66 -5.00
CA ILE A 50 -6.79 -5.35 -4.70
C ILE A 50 -5.63 -4.37 -4.74
N ALA A 51 -5.55 -3.51 -5.76
CA ALA A 51 -4.47 -2.54 -5.89
C ALA A 51 -4.40 -1.58 -4.69
N ILE A 52 -5.55 -1.04 -4.27
CA ILE A 52 -5.62 -0.15 -3.10
C ILE A 52 -5.27 -0.90 -1.82
N SER A 53 -5.84 -2.10 -1.62
CA SER A 53 -5.60 -2.90 -0.42
C SER A 53 -4.13 -3.30 -0.28
N LEU A 54 -3.53 -3.77 -1.37
CA LEU A 54 -2.13 -4.19 -1.40
C LEU A 54 -1.20 -2.99 -1.23
N GLY A 55 -1.49 -1.86 -1.88
CA GLY A 55 -0.76 -0.61 -1.70
C GLY A 55 -0.81 -0.09 -0.25
N TYR A 56 -1.99 -0.16 0.37
CA TYR A 56 -2.17 0.20 1.78
C TYR A 56 -1.43 -0.75 2.72
N LEU A 57 -1.52 -2.06 2.51
CA LEU A 57 -0.81 -3.07 3.30
C LEU A 57 0.70 -2.86 3.29
N VAL A 58 1.27 -2.69 2.10
CA VAL A 58 2.72 -2.46 1.96
C VAL A 58 3.13 -1.10 2.53
N GLY A 59 2.31 -0.06 2.32
CA GLY A 59 2.58 1.27 2.88
C GLY A 59 2.57 1.25 4.41
N GLN A 60 1.55 0.59 4.99
CA GLN A 60 1.40 0.44 6.44
C GLN A 60 2.54 -0.40 7.01
N PHE A 61 2.96 -1.46 6.32
CA PHE A 61 4.12 -2.25 6.71
C PHE A 61 5.38 -1.40 6.81
N LEU A 62 5.68 -0.56 5.81
CA LEU A 62 6.86 0.32 5.82
C LEU A 62 6.83 1.30 7.00
N ILE A 63 5.68 1.90 7.25
CA ILE A 63 5.50 2.90 8.32
C ILE A 63 5.66 2.24 9.69
N ASN A 64 5.03 1.09 9.87
CA ASN A 64 5.13 0.31 11.09
C ASN A 64 6.56 -0.16 11.31
N LEU A 65 7.25 -0.60 10.26
CA LEU A 65 8.66 -1.00 10.34
C LEU A 65 9.53 0.16 10.85
N MET A 66 9.35 1.37 10.31
CA MET A 66 10.07 2.55 10.80
C MET A 66 9.73 2.86 12.26
N TYR A 67 8.45 2.83 12.62
CA TYR A 67 7.97 3.10 13.97
C TYR A 67 8.54 2.10 15.00
N TYR A 68 8.39 0.80 14.74
CA TYR A 68 8.91 -0.25 15.62
C TYR A 68 10.44 -0.27 15.67
N SER A 69 11.13 0.09 14.57
CA SER A 69 12.59 0.24 14.60
C SER A 69 13.04 1.37 15.54
N MET A 70 12.27 2.46 15.60
CA MET A 70 12.54 3.55 16.55
C MET A 70 12.24 3.14 17.99
N LEU A 71 11.16 2.37 18.19
CA LEU A 71 10.78 1.82 19.49
C LEU A 71 11.78 0.78 20.00
N LEU A 72 12.38 -0.02 19.10
CA LEU A 72 13.41 -0.99 19.45
C LEU A 72 14.65 -0.32 20.07
N LYS A 73 14.98 0.91 19.68
CA LYS A 73 16.07 1.66 20.31
C LYS A 73 15.84 1.91 21.80
N TRP A 74 14.59 1.97 22.25
CA TRP A 74 14.26 2.14 23.67
C TRP A 74 14.53 0.89 24.51
N LEU A 75 14.71 -0.28 23.90
CA LEU A 75 15.06 -1.52 24.63
C LEU A 75 16.56 -1.63 24.92
N PHE A 76 17.39 -0.87 24.18
CA PHE A 76 18.85 -0.85 24.33
C PHE A 76 19.37 0.42 25.03
N ILE A 77 18.46 1.29 25.47
CA ILE A 77 18.73 2.47 26.30
C ILE A 77 18.22 2.18 27.72
#